data_AF-A0AAW0MEJ1-F1
#
_entry.id   AF-A0AAW0MEJ1-F1
#
_cell.length_a   1.000
_cell.length_b   1.000
_cell.length_c   1.000
_cell.angle_alpha   90.00
_cell.angle_beta   90.00
_cell.angle_gamma   90.00
#
_symmetry.space_group_name_H-M   'P 1'
#
loop_
_entity.id
_entity.type
_entity.pdbx_description
1 polymer ?
#
loop_
_entity_poly.entity_id
_entity_poly.type
_entity_poly.pdbx_seq_one_letter_code
_entity_poly.pdbx_strand_id
1 'polypeptide(L)'
;MDSLRGPARSTVVKTLREYLEVEWEVRRGSQRSFNKDVMKGSSPRVPQQDNFSDCGVYVLQYVESFFQNPIPSFHLPLNLSDWFPPQRMKTKREEIKELILKLQSQQQKQKQQQNEEENCPNADSLSSEEPEIQETAPSQLLLSPERLHFTHCAPLI
;
A
#
# COMPACT_ATOMS: atom_id res chain seq x y z
N MET A 1 1.00 -16.42 -9.05
CA MET A 1 1.74 -16.08 -10.28
C MET A 1 3.21 -16.18 -9.97
N ASP A 2 4.01 -16.75 -10.86
CA ASP A 2 5.45 -16.93 -10.65
C ASP A 2 6.17 -16.69 -11.98
N SER A 3 7.21 -15.86 -11.95
CA SER A 3 8.02 -15.53 -13.12
C SER A 3 9.07 -16.60 -13.44
N LEU A 4 9.30 -17.55 -12.53
CA LEU A 4 10.14 -18.73 -12.78
C LEU A 4 9.28 -19.93 -13.12
N ARG A 5 9.71 -20.66 -14.15
CA ARG A 5 9.11 -21.94 -14.51
C ARG A 5 9.35 -22.93 -13.39
N GLY A 6 8.30 -23.64 -12.98
CA GLY A 6 8.42 -24.64 -11.92
C GLY A 6 7.11 -25.39 -11.69
N PRO A 7 7.14 -26.39 -10.79
CA PRO A 7 5.94 -27.11 -10.42
C PRO A 7 4.92 -26.17 -9.78
N ALA A 8 3.64 -26.54 -9.88
CA ALA A 8 2.56 -25.83 -9.21
C ALA A 8 2.85 -25.73 -7.69
N ARG A 9 2.62 -24.56 -7.12
CA ARG A 9 2.88 -24.28 -5.69
C ARG A 9 1.74 -24.76 -4.80
N SER A 10 1.37 -26.04 -4.93
CA SER A 10 0.21 -26.65 -4.24
C SER A 10 0.28 -26.51 -2.72
N THR A 11 1.47 -26.62 -2.12
CA THR A 11 1.68 -26.40 -0.68
C THR A 11 1.30 -24.99 -0.25
N VAL A 12 1.71 -23.96 -1.00
CA VAL A 12 1.35 -22.57 -0.69
C VAL A 12 -0.16 -22.37 -0.74
N VAL A 13 -0.83 -22.94 -1.75
CA VAL A 13 -2.30 -22.88 -1.85
C VAL A 13 -2.97 -23.58 -0.66
N LYS A 14 -2.44 -24.75 -0.23
CA LYS A 14 -2.94 -25.46 0.94
C LYS A 14 -2.81 -24.59 2.21
N THR A 15 -1.63 -24.02 2.46
CA THR A 15 -1.39 -23.15 3.62
C THR A 15 -2.31 -21.92 3.60
N LEU A 16 -2.54 -21.30 2.42
CA LEU A 16 -3.46 -20.17 2.30
C LEU A 16 -4.91 -20.56 2.65
N ARG A 17 -5.36 -21.75 2.24
CA ARG A 17 -6.70 -22.24 2.61
C ARG A 17 -6.82 -22.44 4.11
N GLU A 18 -5.85 -23.13 4.72
CA GLU A 18 -5.81 -23.38 6.17
C GLU A 18 -5.79 -22.06 6.95
N TYR A 19 -4.99 -21.09 6.52
CA TYR A 19 -4.98 -19.74 7.10
C TYR A 19 -6.35 -19.07 7.01
N LEU A 20 -7.01 -19.13 5.85
CA LEU A 20 -8.32 -18.51 5.65
C LEU A 20 -9.43 -19.18 6.48
N GLU A 21 -9.34 -20.48 6.77
CA GLU A 21 -10.27 -21.16 7.67
C GLU A 21 -10.15 -20.58 9.09
N VAL A 22 -8.93 -20.45 9.61
CA VAL A 22 -8.67 -19.86 10.94
C VAL A 22 -9.06 -18.39 10.98
N GLU A 23 -8.65 -17.60 9.98
CA GLU A 23 -8.98 -16.16 9.90
C GLU A 23 -10.50 -15.94 9.84
N TRP A 24 -11.23 -16.81 9.13
CA TRP A 24 -12.68 -16.76 9.05
C TRP A 24 -13.34 -17.03 10.40
N GLU A 25 -12.91 -18.08 11.11
CA GLU A 25 -13.40 -18.37 12.46
C GLU A 25 -13.21 -17.17 13.40
N VAL A 26 -12.00 -16.63 13.45
CA VAL A 26 -11.65 -15.49 14.32
C VAL A 26 -12.48 -14.24 13.99
N ARG A 27 -12.66 -13.92 12.70
CA ARG A 27 -13.37 -12.69 12.31
C ARG A 27 -14.89 -12.81 12.19
N ARG A 28 -15.42 -14.02 11.97
CA ARG A 28 -16.84 -14.26 11.67
C ARG A 28 -17.56 -15.10 12.72
N GLY A 29 -16.84 -15.65 13.70
CA GLY A 29 -17.42 -16.45 14.79
C GLY A 29 -18.10 -17.75 14.32
N SER A 30 -17.74 -18.24 13.13
CA SER A 30 -18.32 -19.44 12.52
C SER A 30 -17.25 -20.20 11.75
N GLN A 31 -17.46 -21.50 11.54
CA GLN A 31 -16.57 -22.34 10.75
C GLN A 31 -16.93 -22.27 9.26
N ARG A 32 -15.93 -22.21 8.39
CA ARG A 32 -16.09 -22.29 6.93
C ARG A 32 -14.93 -23.05 6.32
N SER A 33 -15.20 -24.11 5.55
CA SER A 33 -14.15 -24.85 4.83
C SER A 33 -13.77 -24.15 3.53
N PHE A 34 -12.46 -23.99 3.31
CA PHE A 34 -11.85 -23.52 2.07
C PHE A 34 -11.11 -24.65 1.35
N ASN A 35 -11.77 -25.79 1.14
CA ASN A 35 -11.16 -26.94 0.46
C ASN A 35 -10.87 -26.68 -1.04
N LYS A 36 -10.25 -27.68 -1.70
CA LYS A 36 -9.84 -27.58 -3.11
C LYS A 36 -10.99 -27.41 -4.11
N ASP A 37 -12.21 -27.82 -3.76
CA ASP A 37 -13.38 -27.77 -4.62
C ASP A 37 -14.06 -26.40 -4.54
N VAL A 38 -14.07 -25.80 -3.34
CA VAL A 38 -14.58 -24.45 -3.07
C VAL A 38 -13.59 -23.37 -3.51
N MET A 39 -12.30 -23.54 -3.22
CA MET A 39 -11.23 -22.60 -3.55
C MET A 39 -10.16 -23.29 -4.38
N LYS A 40 -10.36 -23.30 -5.70
CA LYS A 40 -9.43 -23.91 -6.66
C LYS A 40 -8.11 -23.15 -6.69
N GLY A 41 -7.01 -23.88 -6.55
CA GLY A 41 -5.67 -23.34 -6.78
C GLY A 41 -5.36 -23.33 -8.28
N SER A 42 -4.66 -22.30 -8.75
CA SER A 42 -4.19 -22.23 -10.14
C SER A 42 -2.79 -21.65 -10.23
N SER A 43 -2.05 -22.06 -11.27
CA SER A 43 -0.75 -21.49 -11.63
C SER A 43 -0.87 -20.98 -13.06
N PRO A 44 -1.36 -19.75 -13.26
CA PRO A 44 -1.58 -19.21 -14.60
C PRO A 44 -0.26 -19.09 -15.36
N ARG A 45 -0.32 -19.23 -16.69
CA ARG A 45 0.82 -18.88 -17.55
C ARG A 45 0.95 -17.37 -17.58
N VAL A 46 2.13 -16.85 -17.27
CA VAL A 46 2.43 -15.41 -17.19
C VAL A 46 3.79 -15.15 -17.85
N PRO A 47 4.13 -13.91 -18.24
CA PRO A 47 5.46 -13.60 -18.77
C PRO A 47 6.53 -14.05 -17.78
N GLN A 48 7.54 -14.78 -18.26
CA GLN A 48 8.60 -15.36 -17.44
C GLN A 48 9.86 -14.51 -17.53
N GLN A 49 10.69 -14.54 -16.48
CA GLN A 49 12.03 -13.95 -16.52
C GLN A 49 13.03 -14.95 -17.12
N ASP A 50 14.14 -14.43 -17.63
CA ASP A 50 15.27 -15.18 -18.16
C ASP A 50 16.45 -15.29 -17.17
N ASN A 51 16.32 -14.68 -16.00
CA ASN A 51 17.31 -14.66 -14.93
C ASN A 51 16.71 -15.04 -13.57
N PHE A 52 17.51 -15.01 -12.50
CA PHE A 52 17.08 -15.42 -11.15
C PHE A 52 16.97 -14.27 -10.15
N SER A 53 17.21 -13.03 -10.57
CA SER A 53 17.24 -11.86 -9.70
C SER A 53 16.05 -10.92 -9.88
N ASP A 54 15.31 -11.05 -10.99
CA ASP A 54 14.17 -10.18 -11.33
C ASP A 54 12.81 -10.67 -10.81
N CYS A 55 12.74 -11.77 -10.04
CA CYS A 55 11.46 -12.31 -9.57
C CYS A 55 10.62 -11.26 -8.82
N GLY A 56 11.25 -10.47 -7.96
CA GLY A 56 10.59 -9.39 -7.24
C GLY A 56 10.09 -8.27 -8.16
N VAL A 57 10.85 -7.95 -9.21
CA VAL A 57 10.46 -6.92 -10.20
C VAL A 57 9.26 -7.39 -11.03
N TYR A 58 9.21 -8.67 -11.39
CA TYR A 58 8.05 -9.27 -12.06
C TYR A 58 6.81 -9.30 -11.16
N VAL A 59 6.95 -9.58 -9.85
CA VAL A 59 5.82 -9.49 -8.91
C VAL A 59 5.21 -8.08 -8.93
N LEU A 60 6.05 -7.04 -8.88
CA LEU A 60 5.57 -5.65 -8.98
C LEU A 60 4.86 -5.39 -10.31
N GLN A 61 5.40 -5.88 -11.43
CA GLN A 61 4.76 -5.72 -12.73
C GLN A 61 3.43 -6.48 -12.84
N TYR A 62 3.31 -7.69 -12.27
CA TYR A 62 2.03 -8.43 -12.25
C TYR A 62 0.93 -7.64 -11.52
N VAL A 63 1.29 -7.03 -10.37
CA VAL A 63 0.35 -6.21 -9.60
C VAL A 63 -0.03 -4.96 -10.37
N GLU A 64 0.93 -4.27 -10.99
CA GLU A 64 0.65 -3.09 -11.82
C GLU A 64 -0.26 -3.44 -13.01
N SER A 65 0.04 -4.52 -13.73
CA SER A 65 -0.80 -4.98 -14.84
C SER A 65 -2.20 -5.38 -14.39
N PHE A 66 -2.34 -5.96 -13.19
CA PHE A 66 -3.65 -6.28 -12.61
C PHE A 66 -4.50 -5.04 -12.34
N PHE A 67 -3.90 -3.95 -11.87
CA PHE A 67 -4.62 -2.70 -11.66
C PHE A 67 -4.88 -1.92 -12.95
N GLN A 68 -3.98 -1.99 -13.93
CA GLN A 68 -4.15 -1.30 -15.22
C GLN A 68 -5.18 -2.01 -16.11
N ASN A 69 -5.10 -3.33 -16.21
CA ASN A 69 -5.96 -4.17 -17.04
C ASN A 69 -6.37 -5.42 -16.23
N PRO A 70 -7.43 -5.32 -15.41
CA PRO A 70 -7.86 -6.40 -14.55
C PRO A 70 -8.28 -7.63 -15.35
N ILE A 71 -8.05 -8.80 -14.77
CA ILE A 71 -8.38 -10.08 -15.40
C ILE A 71 -9.92 -10.22 -15.45
N PRO A 72 -10.53 -10.32 -16.64
CA PRO A 72 -11.99 -10.30 -16.77
C PRO A 72 -12.63 -11.62 -16.32
N SER A 73 -11.90 -12.73 -16.39
CA SER A 73 -12.39 -14.06 -16.02
C SER A 73 -11.26 -14.91 -15.43
N PHE A 74 -11.57 -15.59 -14.33
CA PHE A 74 -10.66 -16.52 -13.66
C PHE A 74 -10.94 -18.00 -14.02
N HIS A 75 -11.66 -18.24 -15.13
CA HIS A 75 -11.88 -19.59 -15.62
C HIS A 75 -10.55 -20.26 -16.01
N LEU A 76 -10.41 -21.54 -15.71
CA LEU A 76 -9.17 -22.29 -15.93
C LEU A 76 -9.21 -23.06 -17.27
N PRO A 77 -8.11 -23.15 -18.01
CA PRO A 77 -6.77 -22.62 -17.69
C PRO A 77 -6.65 -21.12 -17.96
N LEU A 78 -6.06 -20.39 -17.01
CA LEU A 78 -5.80 -18.95 -17.15
C LEU A 78 -4.44 -18.73 -17.84
N ASN A 79 -4.47 -18.12 -19.03
CA ASN A 79 -3.29 -17.80 -19.82
C ASN A 79 -3.14 -16.28 -19.97
N LEU A 80 -2.05 -15.75 -19.44
CA LEU A 80 -1.67 -14.35 -19.41
C LEU A 80 -0.25 -14.18 -19.97
N SER A 81 0.22 -15.08 -20.84
CA SER A 81 1.61 -15.07 -21.34
C SER A 81 2.00 -13.76 -22.04
N ASP A 82 1.01 -13.04 -22.58
CA ASP A 82 1.18 -11.76 -23.29
C ASP A 82 0.60 -10.57 -22.51
N TRP A 83 0.48 -10.68 -21.17
CA TRP A 83 -0.14 -9.63 -20.34
C TRP A 83 0.61 -8.29 -20.39
N PHE A 84 1.91 -8.34 -20.67
CA PHE A 84 2.74 -7.19 -20.98
C PHE A 84 3.91 -7.61 -21.87
N PRO A 85 4.45 -6.70 -22.70
CA PRO A 85 5.58 -7.00 -23.56
C PRO A 85 6.86 -7.25 -22.72
N PRO A 86 7.74 -8.21 -23.09
CA PRO A 86 8.98 -8.49 -22.36
C PRO A 86 9.88 -7.27 -22.14
N GLN A 87 9.86 -6.33 -23.09
CA GLN A 87 10.60 -5.08 -23.13
C GLN A 87 10.24 -4.20 -21.94
N ARG A 88 9.02 -4.32 -21.40
CA ARG A 88 8.57 -3.62 -20.19
C ARG A 88 9.52 -3.84 -19.02
N MET A 89 10.12 -5.02 -18.93
CA MET A 89 10.96 -5.42 -17.80
C MET A 89 12.39 -4.87 -17.90
N LYS A 90 12.86 -4.53 -19.11
CA LYS A 90 14.24 -4.05 -19.32
C LYS A 90 14.53 -2.72 -18.61
N THR A 91 13.54 -1.85 -18.51
CA THR A 91 13.67 -0.51 -17.89
C THR A 91 13.10 -0.44 -16.48
N LYS A 92 12.40 -1.49 -16.04
CA LYS A 92 11.58 -1.45 -14.81
C LYS A 92 12.39 -1.16 -13.55
N ARG A 93 13.60 -1.72 -13.43
CA ARG A 93 14.50 -1.44 -12.31
C ARG A 93 14.91 0.02 -12.24
N GLU A 94 15.24 0.61 -13.40
CA GLU A 94 15.63 2.02 -13.48
C GLU A 94 14.44 2.93 -13.15
N GLU A 95 13.25 2.63 -13.66
CA GLU A 95 12.03 3.37 -13.32
C GLU A 95 11.73 3.36 -11.81
N ILE A 96 11.91 2.21 -11.15
CA ILE A 96 11.76 2.08 -9.70
C ILE A 96 12.80 2.95 -8.97
N LYS A 97 14.07 2.88 -9.38
CA LYS A 97 15.15 3.70 -8.82
C LYS A 97 14.86 5.20 -8.95
N GLU A 98 14.51 5.65 -10.15
CA GLU A 98 14.22 7.06 -10.42
C GLU A 98 12.98 7.54 -9.66
N LEU A 99 11.97 6.69 -9.51
CA LEU A 99 10.81 6.99 -8.67
C LEU A 99 11.21 7.18 -7.21
N ILE A 100 12.06 6.32 -6.66
CA ILE A 100 12.54 6.43 -5.27
C ILE A 100 13.32 7.74 -5.08
N LEU A 101 14.26 8.06 -5.98
CA LEU A 101 15.06 9.30 -5.91
C LEU A 101 14.19 10.55 -6.02
N LYS A 102 13.18 10.52 -6.89
CA LYS A 102 12.19 11.60 -7.02
C LYS A 102 11.41 11.80 -5.72
N LEU A 103 10.85 10.72 -5.15
CA LEU A 103 10.06 10.77 -3.92
C LEU A 103 10.91 11.26 -2.74
N GLN A 104 12.15 10.79 -2.62
CA GLN A 104 13.10 11.26 -1.62
C GLN A 104 13.32 12.78 -1.72
N SER A 105 13.59 13.27 -2.93
CA SER A 105 13.82 14.70 -3.17
C SER A 105 12.59 15.55 -2.83
N GLN A 106 11.39 15.06 -3.12
CA GLN A 106 10.13 15.71 -2.77
C GLN A 106 9.94 15.79 -1.25
N GLN A 107 10.18 14.69 -0.54
CA GLN A 107 10.07 14.64 0.92
C GLN A 107 11.07 15.57 1.62
N GLN A 108 12.29 15.70 1.08
CA GLN A 108 13.29 16.62 1.63
C GLN A 108 12.87 18.09 1.49
N LYS A 109 12.32 18.48 0.33
CA LYS A 109 11.81 19.83 0.10
C LYS A 109 10.63 20.17 1.03
N GLN A 110 9.72 19.22 1.23
CA GLN A 110 8.58 19.39 2.15
C GLN A 110 9.04 19.62 3.60
N LYS A 111 10.07 18.88 4.07
CA LYS A 111 10.64 19.09 5.40
C LYS A 111 11.32 20.46 5.55
N GLN A 112 11.99 20.95 4.51
CA GLN A 112 12.61 22.28 4.53
C GLN A 112 11.56 23.38 4.64
N GLN A 113 10.48 23.30 3.85
CA GLN A 113 9.37 24.24 3.90
C GLN A 113 8.69 24.27 5.27
N GLN A 114 8.47 23.10 5.89
CA GLN A 114 7.91 23.01 7.23
C GLN A 114 8.82 23.62 8.31
N ASN A 115 10.14 23.44 8.20
CA ASN A 115 11.10 24.03 9.14
C ASN A 115 11.24 25.56 8.97
N GLU A 116 11.05 26.08 7.75
CA GLU A 116 11.08 27.52 7.47
C GLU A 116 9.80 28.23 7.96
N GLU A 117 8.64 27.57 7.87
CA GLU A 117 7.37 28.09 8.39
C GLU A 117 7.30 28.10 9.93
N GLU A 118 7.98 27.17 10.63
CA GLU A 118 8.06 27.16 12.10
C GLU A 118 9.10 28.13 12.69
N ASN A 119 10.03 28.68 11.88
CA ASN A 119 11.15 29.51 12.37
C ASN A 119 11.01 31.01 12.06
N CYS A 120 9.79 31.52 11.86
CA CYS A 120 9.58 32.97 11.73
C CYS A 120 9.74 33.65 13.11
N PRO A 121 10.73 34.54 13.32
CA PRO A 121 10.80 35.33 14.55
C PRO A 121 9.58 36.25 14.62
N ASN A 122 8.84 36.19 15.73
CA ASN A 122 7.86 37.22 16.10
C ASN A 122 8.56 38.58 16.16
N ALA A 123 8.52 39.32 15.06
CA ALA A 123 8.90 40.72 15.00
C ALA A 123 7.65 41.56 15.27
N ASP A 124 7.15 41.52 16.50
CA ASP A 124 6.23 42.55 17.00
C ASP A 124 6.83 43.18 18.25
N SER A 125 7.58 44.25 18.00
CA SER A 125 7.92 45.27 18.99
C SER A 125 7.90 46.61 18.28
N LEU A 126 6.71 47.20 18.14
CA LEU A 126 6.58 48.65 18.14
C LEU A 126 5.21 49.09 18.68
N SER A 127 5.27 49.69 19.85
CA SER A 127 4.21 50.44 20.53
C SER A 127 3.69 51.60 19.68
N SER A 128 2.37 51.83 19.67
CA SER A 128 1.74 53.15 19.63
C SER A 128 0.28 53.05 20.06
N GLU A 129 -0.20 54.10 20.71
CA GLU A 129 -1.33 54.18 21.62
C GLU A 129 -2.75 54.04 21.02
N GLU A 130 -3.68 53.88 21.96
CA GLU A 130 -5.16 53.79 21.98
C GLU A 130 -5.96 54.71 21.01
N PRO A 131 -7.24 54.40 20.72
CA PRO A 131 -8.29 54.79 21.66
C PRO A 131 -9.42 53.76 21.92
N GLU A 132 -9.95 53.87 23.14
CA GLU A 132 -11.17 53.32 23.73
C GLU A 132 -12.42 53.31 22.81
N ILE A 133 -13.25 52.25 22.89
CA ILE A 133 -14.70 52.30 23.24
C ILE A 133 -15.43 50.93 23.12
N GLN A 134 -15.99 50.54 24.28
CA GLN A 134 -17.24 49.81 24.61
C GLN A 134 -17.38 48.28 24.49
N GLU A 135 -17.73 47.70 25.65
CA GLU A 135 -18.12 46.32 25.95
C GLU A 135 -19.25 45.74 25.08
N THR A 136 -19.16 44.45 24.78
CA THR A 136 -20.26 43.49 25.07
C THR A 136 -19.73 42.04 25.11
N ALA A 137 -20.40 41.22 25.93
CA ALA A 137 -19.95 39.99 26.59
C ALA A 137 -19.80 38.72 25.69
N PRO A 138 -19.26 37.59 26.22
CA PRO A 138 -18.57 36.56 25.45
C PRO A 138 -19.45 35.37 25.06
N SER A 139 -19.05 34.66 24.01
CA SER A 139 -19.34 33.22 23.88
C SER A 139 -18.16 32.52 23.23
N GLN A 140 -17.42 31.83 24.08
CA GLN A 140 -16.45 30.81 23.72
C GLN A 140 -17.17 29.66 23.01
N LEU A 141 -16.52 29.02 22.05
CA LEU A 141 -16.24 27.57 22.11
C LEU A 141 -15.23 27.19 21.02
N LEU A 142 -14.06 26.79 21.51
CA LEU A 142 -12.99 26.10 20.82
C LEU A 142 -13.34 24.60 20.83
N LEU A 143 -13.10 23.86 19.74
CA LEU A 143 -12.30 22.62 19.77
C LEU A 143 -12.05 22.07 18.35
N SER A 144 -10.77 21.86 18.05
CA SER A 144 -10.22 21.12 16.91
C SER A 144 -10.31 19.59 17.12
N PRO A 145 -10.07 18.76 16.09
CA PRO A 145 -10.38 17.33 16.11
C PRO A 145 -9.32 16.49 16.83
N GLU A 146 -9.76 15.61 17.72
CA GLU A 146 -8.89 14.65 18.40
C GLU A 146 -8.43 13.52 17.47
N ARG A 147 -7.16 13.20 17.68
CA ARG A 147 -6.29 12.24 17.03
C ARG A 147 -6.61 10.84 17.59
N LEU A 148 -7.09 9.91 16.78
CA LEU A 148 -7.32 8.52 17.20
C LEU A 148 -5.97 7.84 17.53
N HIS A 149 -5.69 7.70 18.82
CA HIS A 149 -4.64 6.82 19.32
C HIS A 149 -5.09 5.35 19.27
N PHE A 150 -4.40 4.54 18.47
CA PHE A 150 -4.50 3.07 18.52
C PHE A 150 -3.77 2.57 19.78
N THR A 151 -4.53 2.18 20.80
CA THR A 151 -3.97 1.47 21.95
C THR A 151 -3.86 -0.02 21.68
N HIS A 152 -2.61 -0.48 21.70
CA HIS A 152 -2.08 -1.74 22.23
C HIS A 152 -2.68 -3.08 21.82
N CYS A 153 -1.84 -3.83 21.10
CA CYS A 153 -1.85 -5.27 20.96
C CYS A 153 -1.79 -5.97 22.33
N ALA A 154 -2.70 -6.92 22.58
CA ALA A 154 -2.65 -7.85 23.71
C ALA A 154 -1.85 -9.11 23.29
N PRO A 155 -1.00 -9.68 24.16
CA PRO A 155 -0.28 -10.92 23.85
C PRO A 155 -1.19 -12.14 24.03
N LEU A 156 -1.23 -13.01 23.03
CA LEU A 156 -1.81 -14.35 23.16
C LEU A 156 -0.90 -15.25 24.00
N ILE A 157 -1.55 -16.02 24.89
CA ILE A 157 -1.05 -17.25 25.51
C ILE A 157 -1.02 -18.37 24.46
#